data_AF-A0A1V5L778-F1
#
_entry.id   AF-A0A1V5L778-F1
#
_cell.length_a   1.000
_cell.length_b   1.000
_cell.length_c   1.000
_cell.angle_alpha   90.00
_cell.angle_beta   90.00
_cell.angle_gamma   90.00
#
_symmetry.space_group_name_H-M   'P 1'
#
loop_
_entity.id
_entity.type
_entity.pdbx_description
1 polymer ?
#
loop_
_entity_poly.entity_id
_entity_poly.type
_entity_poly.pdbx_seq_one_letter_code
_entity_poly.pdbx_strand_id
1 'polypeptide(L)'
;MVKEIPFWNGEDLCDKTIIINPEREIDVIMFARFVIEISKKSKQVIFRCFENLYKLMKTNMPSNVKVVKMRDNVAADFQVMILSIPYFLKTTSENLPTFHIKPNVKEMEKTKYLFDGKVNKIGFCFSKGGEGSIRSINEIEKKQAFEMAYKQAFDSDKYSFFSLNHEEISSKNITDLSNFIYEYDKLASVISHLDLLISFDNSVAHIASSMNKETWILTKKMSGWRLVENNKKDGCLWYPNTKIIKIDDNTSIESVFDKINYMIEKKFQ
;
A
#
# COMPACT_ATOMS: atom_id res chain seq x y z
N MET A 1 29.52 27.44 0.82
CA MET A 1 29.39 26.11 1.46
C MET A 1 27.92 25.90 1.79
N VAL A 2 27.31 24.83 1.27
CA VAL A 2 25.98 24.42 1.73
C VAL A 2 26.17 23.94 3.16
N LYS A 3 25.50 24.57 4.13
CA LYS A 3 25.57 24.15 5.53
C LYS A 3 24.96 22.75 5.63
N GLU A 4 25.75 21.79 6.09
CA GLU A 4 25.26 20.43 6.32
C GLU A 4 24.22 20.43 7.45
N ILE A 5 23.12 19.71 7.24
CA ILE A 5 22.04 19.60 8.23
C ILE A 5 22.39 18.41 9.13
N PRO A 6 22.54 18.58 10.46
CA PRO A 6 22.92 17.48 11.34
C PRO A 6 21.81 16.42 11.44
N PHE A 7 22.19 15.16 11.69
CA PHE A 7 21.21 14.12 11.98
C PHE A 7 20.60 14.32 13.36
N TRP A 8 19.28 14.16 13.45
CA TRP A 8 18.54 14.13 14.71
C TRP A 8 18.91 12.87 15.50
N ASN A 9 19.22 13.04 16.77
CA ASN A 9 19.62 11.98 17.70
C ASN A 9 18.75 11.95 18.97
N GLY A 10 17.53 12.47 18.88
CA GLY A 10 16.56 12.47 19.99
C GLY A 10 16.48 13.80 20.76
N GLU A 11 17.07 14.87 20.24
CA GLU A 11 16.92 16.23 20.78
C GLU A 11 15.45 16.69 20.77
N ASP A 12 15.13 17.65 21.63
CA ASP A 12 13.81 18.28 21.64
C ASP A 12 13.56 19.04 20.32
N LEU A 13 12.39 18.79 19.73
CA LEU A 13 11.99 19.34 18.45
C LEU A 13 10.99 20.50 18.56
N CYS A 14 10.53 20.86 19.78
CA CYS A 14 9.40 21.78 19.97
C CYS A 14 9.45 23.05 19.10
N ASP A 15 10.61 23.71 19.01
CA ASP A 15 10.85 24.92 18.20
C ASP A 15 11.67 24.66 16.92
N LYS A 16 11.88 23.40 16.56
CA LYS A 16 12.80 22.97 15.49
C LYS A 16 12.07 22.55 14.23
N THR A 17 12.72 22.80 13.11
CA THR A 17 12.36 22.25 11.80
C THR A 17 13.18 20.99 11.58
N ILE A 18 12.53 19.87 11.24
CA ILE A 18 13.19 18.61 10.93
C ILE A 18 12.84 18.14 9.52
N ILE A 19 13.84 17.66 8.76
CA ILE A 19 13.62 16.97 7.49
C ILE A 19 13.51 15.48 7.73
N ILE A 20 12.47 14.86 7.18
CA ILE A 20 12.34 13.40 7.11
C ILE A 20 12.65 12.96 5.68
N ASN A 21 13.71 12.16 5.52
CA ASN A 21 14.16 11.61 4.25
C ASN A 21 13.60 10.19 4.06
N PRO A 22 13.13 9.84 2.85
CA PRO A 22 12.63 8.51 2.55
C PRO A 22 13.74 7.55 2.10
N GLU A 23 13.59 6.26 2.39
CA GLU A 23 14.44 5.20 1.84
C GLU A 23 13.83 4.51 0.60
N ARG A 24 12.57 4.07 0.69
CA ARG A 24 11.83 3.39 -0.41
C ARG A 24 10.36 3.80 -0.42
N GLU A 25 9.68 3.61 -1.55
CA GLU A 25 8.27 4.00 -1.72
C GLU A 25 7.32 3.31 -0.73
N ILE A 26 7.48 1.99 -0.53
CA ILE A 26 6.69 1.23 0.44
C ILE A 26 6.96 1.71 1.87
N ASP A 27 8.22 2.04 2.18
CA ASP A 27 8.60 2.51 3.50
C ASP A 27 7.93 3.86 3.80
N VAL A 28 7.81 4.75 2.80
CA VAL A 28 7.04 6.00 2.89
C VAL A 28 5.56 5.73 3.19
N ILE A 29 4.93 4.79 2.48
CA ILE A 29 3.52 4.43 2.70
C ILE A 29 3.30 3.92 4.13
N MET A 30 4.14 2.98 4.57
CA MET A 30 4.05 2.36 5.89
C MET A 30 4.35 3.34 7.03
N PHE A 31 5.39 4.16 6.89
CA PHE A 31 5.95 4.98 7.97
C PHE A 31 5.42 6.42 7.99
N ALA A 32 4.53 6.79 7.06
CA ALA A 32 3.78 8.05 7.12
C ALA A 32 3.10 8.29 8.49
N ARG A 33 2.75 7.22 9.21
CA ARG A 33 2.27 7.26 10.60
C ARG A 33 3.25 7.93 11.57
N PHE A 34 4.55 7.71 11.39
CA PHE A 34 5.59 8.27 12.24
C PHE A 34 5.91 9.72 11.89
N VAL A 35 5.70 10.11 10.62
CA VAL A 35 5.76 11.52 10.20
C VAL A 35 4.73 12.34 10.98
N ILE A 36 3.53 11.81 11.17
CA ILE A 36 2.49 12.44 11.99
C ILE A 36 2.93 12.54 13.46
N GLU A 37 3.50 11.49 14.03
CA GLU A 37 3.99 11.55 15.43
C GLU A 37 5.13 12.57 15.62
N ILE A 38 6.06 12.68 14.67
CA ILE A 38 7.12 13.69 14.70
C ILE A 38 6.53 15.10 14.53
N SER A 39 5.49 15.26 13.71
CA SER A 39 4.83 16.56 13.53
C SER A 39 4.20 17.09 14.81
N LYS A 40 3.76 16.21 15.73
CA LYS A 40 3.22 16.63 17.03
C LYS A 40 4.29 17.15 18.00
N LYS A 41 5.55 16.82 17.74
CA LYS A 41 6.70 17.16 18.60
C LYS A 41 7.56 18.27 18.01
N SER A 42 7.27 18.73 16.81
CA SER A 42 8.11 19.66 16.06
C SER A 42 7.36 20.91 15.62
N LYS A 43 8.08 22.04 15.52
CA LYS A 43 7.55 23.27 14.94
C LYS A 43 7.13 23.06 13.49
N GLN A 44 7.99 22.38 12.73
CA GLN A 44 7.73 22.06 11.33
C GLN A 44 8.44 20.78 10.93
N VAL A 45 7.76 19.96 10.13
CA VAL A 45 8.36 18.84 9.42
C VAL A 45 8.45 19.18 7.95
N ILE A 46 9.60 18.90 7.35
CA ILE A 46 9.78 18.89 5.90
C ILE A 46 9.86 17.41 5.48
N PHE A 47 8.80 16.91 4.85
CA PHE A 47 8.74 15.52 4.45
C PHE A 47 9.08 15.36 2.96
N ARG A 48 10.25 14.77 2.67
CA ARG A 48 10.65 14.45 1.30
C ARG A 48 9.89 13.22 0.81
N CYS A 49 9.38 13.30 -0.41
CA CYS A 49 8.64 12.22 -1.05
C CYS A 49 9.07 12.02 -2.50
N PHE A 50 8.99 10.78 -2.95
CA PHE A 50 9.07 10.41 -4.37
C PHE A 50 7.93 11.06 -5.17
N GLU A 51 8.17 11.29 -6.46
CA GLU A 51 7.27 12.05 -7.33
C GLU A 51 5.87 11.44 -7.44
N ASN A 52 5.78 10.11 -7.50
CA ASN A 52 4.52 9.36 -7.56
C ASN A 52 3.72 9.43 -6.24
N LEU A 53 4.39 9.64 -5.11
CA LEU A 53 3.82 9.75 -3.77
C LEU A 53 3.51 11.19 -3.35
N TYR A 54 4.13 12.18 -4.00
CA TYR A 54 4.06 13.58 -3.60
C TYR A 54 2.63 14.09 -3.42
N LYS A 55 1.76 13.89 -4.43
CA LYS A 55 0.37 14.38 -4.39
C LYS A 55 -0.45 13.70 -3.28
N LEU A 56 -0.28 12.39 -3.13
CA LEU A 56 -0.99 11.58 -2.14
C LEU A 56 -0.59 12.00 -0.72
N MET A 57 0.71 12.10 -0.45
CA MET A 57 1.21 12.49 0.87
C MET A 57 0.88 13.94 1.19
N LYS A 58 0.98 14.86 0.23
CA LYS A 58 0.60 16.26 0.42
C LYS A 58 -0.87 16.42 0.86
N THR A 59 -1.77 15.57 0.36
CA THR A 59 -3.19 15.61 0.70
C THR A 59 -3.49 15.01 2.08
N ASN A 60 -2.61 14.14 2.58
CA ASN A 60 -2.84 13.35 3.79
C ASN A 60 -2.03 13.81 5.01
N MET A 61 -1.09 14.73 4.83
CA MET A 61 -0.24 15.25 5.90
C MET A 61 -0.86 16.47 6.60
N PRO A 62 -0.63 16.66 7.91
CA PRO A 62 -1.13 17.82 8.64
C PRO A 62 -0.44 19.12 8.17
N SER A 63 -1.02 20.25 8.56
CA SER A 63 -0.62 21.59 8.09
C SER A 63 0.83 21.98 8.41
N ASN A 64 1.40 21.47 9.51
CA ASN A 64 2.79 21.72 9.88
C ASN A 64 3.80 20.74 9.22
N VAL A 65 3.33 19.83 8.37
CA VAL A 65 4.17 18.95 7.54
C VAL A 65 4.18 19.49 6.11
N LYS A 66 5.31 20.08 5.72
CA LYS A 66 5.57 20.53 4.36
C LYS A 66 6.10 19.37 3.52
N VAL A 67 5.24 18.79 2.69
CA VAL A 67 5.66 17.76 1.72
C VAL A 67 6.40 18.40 0.54
N VAL A 68 7.60 17.91 0.25
CA VAL A 68 8.49 18.40 -0.81
C VAL A 68 8.98 17.25 -1.68
N LYS A 69 9.44 17.54 -2.91
CA LYS A 69 10.03 16.53 -3.79
C LYS A 69 11.48 16.25 -3.38
N MET A 70 12.01 15.10 -3.81
CA MET A 70 13.37 14.65 -3.46
C MET A 70 14.47 15.68 -3.75
N ARG A 71 14.32 16.44 -4.84
CA ARG A 71 15.33 17.40 -5.33
C ARG A 71 15.11 18.83 -4.83
N ASP A 72 14.09 19.07 -4.01
CA ASP A 72 13.83 20.41 -3.50
C ASP A 72 14.90 20.80 -2.46
N ASN A 73 15.47 22.00 -2.66
CA ASN A 73 16.38 22.60 -1.70
C ASN A 73 15.60 23.09 -0.49
N VAL A 74 16.02 22.64 0.70
CA VAL A 74 15.34 22.91 1.97
C VAL A 74 16.39 23.17 3.05
N ALA A 75 16.00 23.95 4.06
CA ALA A 75 16.80 24.21 5.24
C ALA A 75 16.03 23.73 6.47
N ALA A 76 16.73 23.18 7.45
CA ALA A 76 16.18 22.67 8.69
C ALA A 76 17.24 22.65 9.78
N ASP A 77 16.81 22.50 11.03
CA ASP A 77 17.69 22.31 12.18
C ASP A 77 18.27 20.90 12.21
N PHE A 78 17.47 19.89 11.85
CA PHE A 78 17.86 18.49 11.84
C PHE A 78 17.33 17.72 10.63
N GLN A 79 17.90 16.55 10.37
CA GLN A 79 17.37 15.56 9.44
C GLN A 79 17.32 14.15 10.04
N VAL A 80 16.42 13.30 9.55
CA VAL A 80 16.30 11.90 9.96
C VAL A 80 15.86 11.03 8.78
N MET A 81 16.31 9.78 8.76
CA MET A 81 15.84 8.76 7.82
C MET A 81 14.52 8.15 8.35
N ILE A 82 13.52 7.93 7.49
CA ILE A 82 12.17 7.58 7.97
C ILE A 82 12.15 6.26 8.76
N LEU A 83 13.02 5.30 8.40
CA LEU A 83 13.11 4.01 9.11
C LEU A 83 13.78 4.12 10.50
N SER A 84 14.48 5.23 10.79
CA SER A 84 15.07 5.46 12.11
C SER A 84 14.07 6.00 13.13
N ILE A 85 12.95 6.58 12.69
CA ILE A 85 12.00 7.25 13.59
C ILE A 85 11.41 6.32 14.67
N PRO A 86 11.00 5.06 14.37
CA PRO A 86 10.40 4.20 15.39
C PRO A 86 11.34 3.93 16.56
N TYR A 87 12.65 3.90 16.33
CA TYR A 87 13.65 3.74 17.38
C TYR A 87 13.58 4.90 18.39
N PHE A 88 13.61 6.15 17.91
CA PHE A 88 13.51 7.33 18.77
C PHE A 88 12.16 7.45 19.48
N LEU A 89 11.09 6.97 18.86
CA LEU A 89 9.76 6.92 19.47
C LEU A 89 9.57 5.71 20.39
N LYS A 90 10.57 4.83 20.52
CA LYS A 90 10.50 3.57 21.30
C LYS A 90 9.26 2.75 20.92
N THR A 91 9.06 2.61 19.61
CA THR A 91 7.88 1.91 19.07
C THR A 91 7.98 0.41 19.31
N THR A 92 6.88 -0.19 19.75
CA THR A 92 6.66 -1.62 19.94
C THR A 92 5.37 -2.03 19.22
N SER A 93 5.05 -3.32 19.22
CA SER A 93 3.76 -3.81 18.72
C SER A 93 2.56 -3.27 19.50
N GLU A 94 2.76 -2.85 20.76
CA GLU A 94 1.69 -2.37 21.64
C GLU A 94 1.35 -0.90 21.44
N ASN A 95 2.31 -0.09 20.97
CA ASN A 95 2.16 1.36 20.81
C ASN A 95 2.29 1.83 19.35
N LEU A 96 2.16 0.90 18.39
CA LEU A 96 2.27 1.20 16.96
C LEU A 96 1.25 2.28 16.55
N PRO A 97 1.68 3.44 16.03
CA PRO A 97 0.76 4.50 15.61
C PRO A 97 -0.15 4.05 14.47
N THR A 98 -1.32 4.68 14.37
CA THR A 98 -2.25 4.45 13.26
C THR A 98 -2.27 5.65 12.31
N PHE A 99 -2.37 5.36 11.02
CA PHE A 99 -2.55 6.35 9.98
C PHE A 99 -3.29 5.71 8.83
N HIS A 100 -4.33 6.39 8.35
CA HIS A 100 -5.09 5.94 7.21
C HIS A 100 -5.00 6.95 6.08
N ILE A 101 -4.48 6.48 4.95
CA ILE A 101 -4.46 7.25 3.72
C ILE A 101 -5.91 7.46 3.27
N LYS A 102 -6.26 8.72 3.02
CA LYS A 102 -7.51 9.12 2.40
C LYS A 102 -7.27 9.36 0.91
N PRO A 103 -8.14 8.80 0.04
CA PRO A 103 -8.12 9.12 -1.38
C PRO A 103 -8.48 10.59 -1.62
N ASN A 104 -8.00 11.14 -2.74
CA ASN A 104 -8.34 12.50 -3.16
C ASN A 104 -9.77 12.53 -3.69
N VAL A 105 -10.66 13.28 -3.02
CA VAL A 105 -12.09 13.37 -3.39
C VAL A 105 -12.30 13.78 -4.85
N LYS A 106 -11.49 14.69 -5.40
CA LYS A 106 -11.62 15.11 -6.80
C LYS A 106 -11.23 14.02 -7.77
N GLU A 107 -10.22 13.23 -7.44
CA GLU A 107 -9.82 12.09 -8.28
C GLU A 107 -10.81 10.93 -8.14
N MET A 108 -11.41 10.72 -6.95
CA MET A 108 -12.48 9.75 -6.77
C MET A 108 -13.69 10.04 -7.66
N GLU A 109 -14.18 11.28 -7.68
CA GLU A 109 -15.31 11.64 -8.55
C GLU A 109 -14.99 11.43 -10.04
N LYS A 110 -13.75 11.66 -10.45
CA LYS A 110 -13.30 11.39 -11.83
C LYS A 110 -13.24 9.91 -12.18
N THR A 111 -13.01 9.01 -11.21
CA THR A 111 -12.88 7.57 -11.47
C THR A 111 -14.17 6.80 -11.23
N LYS A 112 -15.19 7.43 -10.64
CA LYS A 112 -16.46 6.81 -10.28
C LYS A 112 -17.14 6.05 -11.43
N TYR A 113 -17.14 6.63 -12.64
CA TYR A 113 -17.79 6.06 -13.82
C TYR A 113 -17.28 4.65 -14.19
N LEU A 114 -16.03 4.32 -13.84
CA LEU A 114 -15.44 3.00 -14.08
C LEU A 114 -16.15 1.89 -13.29
N PHE A 115 -16.89 2.26 -12.25
CA PHE A 115 -17.52 1.37 -11.30
C PHE A 115 -19.05 1.42 -11.33
N ASP A 116 -19.65 2.12 -12.30
CA ASP A 116 -21.10 2.24 -12.45
C ASP A 116 -21.71 0.90 -12.89
N GLY A 117 -22.79 0.47 -12.23
CA GLY A 117 -23.44 -0.82 -12.46
C GLY A 117 -22.62 -2.04 -12.05
N LYS A 118 -21.46 -1.84 -11.39
CA LYS A 118 -20.57 -2.92 -10.94
C LYS A 118 -20.95 -3.37 -9.52
N VAL A 119 -20.94 -4.67 -9.29
CA VAL A 119 -21.28 -5.32 -8.01
C VAL A 119 -20.07 -6.07 -7.48
N ASN A 120 -19.96 -6.21 -6.15
CA ASN A 120 -18.87 -6.93 -5.47
C ASN A 120 -17.51 -6.72 -6.15
N LYS A 121 -17.00 -5.48 -6.05
CA LYS A 121 -15.90 -4.94 -6.85
C LYS A 121 -14.57 -5.46 -6.33
N ILE A 122 -13.99 -6.43 -7.02
CA ILE A 122 -12.76 -7.11 -6.61
C ILE A 122 -11.61 -6.65 -7.52
N GLY A 123 -10.61 -6.00 -6.92
CA GLY A 123 -9.38 -5.62 -7.61
C GLY A 123 -8.28 -6.63 -7.40
N PHE A 124 -7.35 -6.74 -8.35
CA PHE A 124 -6.18 -7.60 -8.22
C PHE A 124 -4.88 -7.00 -8.77
N CYS A 125 -3.74 -7.35 -8.15
CA CYS A 125 -2.41 -6.96 -8.63
C CYS A 125 -1.36 -8.06 -8.32
N PHE A 126 -0.91 -8.78 -9.35
CA PHE A 126 0.15 -9.81 -9.24
C PHE A 126 1.37 -9.55 -10.15
N SER A 127 1.40 -8.42 -10.86
CA SER A 127 2.44 -8.09 -11.85
C SER A 127 3.85 -7.89 -11.27
N LYS A 128 4.00 -7.35 -10.05
CA LYS A 128 5.32 -7.20 -9.38
C LYS A 128 5.16 -7.32 -7.88
N GLY A 129 6.16 -7.86 -7.20
CA GLY A 129 6.18 -7.95 -5.74
C GLY A 129 7.56 -7.69 -5.12
N GLY A 130 7.55 -7.42 -3.82
CA GLY A 130 8.70 -7.05 -3.00
C GLY A 130 9.68 -8.19 -2.74
N GLU A 131 10.62 -7.94 -1.82
CA GLU A 131 11.73 -8.86 -1.48
C GLU A 131 11.27 -10.23 -0.92
N GLY A 132 10.00 -10.33 -0.49
CA GLY A 132 9.35 -11.58 -0.04
C GLY A 132 8.17 -12.04 -0.91
N SER A 133 7.89 -11.35 -2.02
CA SER A 133 6.87 -11.83 -2.95
C SER A 133 7.33 -13.12 -3.60
N ILE A 134 6.39 -13.82 -4.22
CA ILE A 134 6.67 -15.03 -4.97
C ILE A 134 7.39 -14.66 -6.29
N ARG A 135 8.64 -14.19 -6.18
CA ARG A 135 9.55 -13.89 -7.30
C ARG A 135 9.87 -15.14 -8.13
N SER A 136 9.45 -16.31 -7.67
CA SER A 136 9.60 -17.61 -8.32
C SER A 136 8.35 -18.08 -9.08
N ILE A 137 7.21 -17.39 -9.03
CA ILE A 137 6.12 -17.66 -9.98
C ILE A 137 6.54 -16.99 -11.28
N ASN A 138 6.86 -17.80 -12.29
CA ASN A 138 7.23 -17.29 -13.59
C ASN A 138 6.03 -16.58 -14.26
N GLU A 139 6.26 -15.72 -15.26
CA GLU A 139 5.18 -14.94 -15.90
C GLU A 139 4.06 -15.83 -16.51
N ILE A 140 4.38 -17.07 -16.87
CA ILE A 140 3.40 -18.04 -17.38
C ILE A 140 2.49 -18.53 -16.25
N GLU A 141 3.04 -18.85 -15.08
CA GLU A 141 2.27 -19.26 -13.90
C GLU A 141 1.46 -18.10 -13.34
N LYS A 142 1.94 -16.85 -13.43
CA LYS A 142 1.12 -15.65 -13.11
C LYS A 142 -0.06 -15.57 -14.07
N LYS A 143 0.19 -15.69 -15.38
CA LYS A 143 -0.85 -15.66 -16.41
C LYS A 143 -1.85 -16.80 -16.25
N GLN A 144 -1.40 -18.02 -15.93
CA GLN A 144 -2.25 -19.18 -15.66
C GLN A 144 -3.06 -19.00 -14.37
N ALA A 145 -2.45 -18.50 -13.30
CA ALA A 145 -3.13 -18.05 -12.09
C ALA A 145 -4.26 -17.06 -12.40
N PHE A 146 -3.95 -16.03 -13.19
CA PHE A 146 -4.91 -15.02 -13.65
C PHE A 146 -6.05 -15.66 -14.46
N GLU A 147 -5.73 -16.55 -15.40
CA GLU A 147 -6.71 -17.23 -16.26
C GLU A 147 -7.55 -18.29 -15.51
N MET A 148 -7.01 -18.89 -14.45
CA MET A 148 -7.68 -19.96 -13.67
C MET A 148 -8.55 -19.43 -12.54
N ALA A 149 -8.10 -18.39 -11.84
CA ALA A 149 -8.98 -17.60 -10.95
C ALA A 149 -10.25 -17.13 -11.70
N TYR A 150 -10.08 -16.85 -12.99
CA TYR A 150 -11.11 -16.38 -13.91
C TYR A 150 -11.99 -17.49 -14.50
N LYS A 151 -11.52 -18.75 -14.63
CA LYS A 151 -12.27 -19.82 -15.29
C LYS A 151 -13.26 -20.56 -14.39
N GLN A 152 -13.01 -20.64 -13.09
CA GLN A 152 -13.81 -21.48 -12.19
C GLN A 152 -14.84 -20.70 -11.37
N ALA A 153 -14.65 -19.40 -11.22
CA ALA A 153 -15.60 -18.54 -10.55
C ALA A 153 -16.19 -17.57 -11.59
N PHE A 154 -17.33 -16.95 -11.28
CA PHE A 154 -17.95 -15.85 -12.06
C PHE A 154 -18.89 -16.26 -13.18
N ASP A 155 -20.07 -16.68 -12.72
CA ASP A 155 -21.30 -16.00 -13.11
C ASP A 155 -21.08 -14.47 -13.08
N SER A 156 -21.09 -13.83 -14.25
CA SER A 156 -20.74 -12.40 -14.43
C SER A 156 -21.63 -11.44 -13.65
N ASP A 157 -22.78 -11.91 -13.18
CA ASP A 157 -23.80 -11.09 -12.56
C ASP A 157 -23.55 -10.88 -11.06
N LYS A 158 -22.69 -11.70 -10.45
CA LYS A 158 -22.42 -11.63 -9.00
C LYS A 158 -21.28 -10.71 -8.63
N TYR A 159 -20.36 -10.43 -9.54
CA TYR A 159 -19.17 -9.66 -9.19
C TYR A 159 -18.57 -8.91 -10.39
N SER A 160 -17.69 -7.97 -10.09
CA SER A 160 -17.00 -7.16 -11.08
C SER A 160 -15.52 -7.08 -10.76
N PHE A 161 -14.69 -7.35 -11.77
CA PHE A 161 -13.26 -7.47 -11.60
C PHE A 161 -12.45 -6.32 -12.21
N PHE A 162 -11.38 -5.97 -11.53
CA PHE A 162 -10.51 -4.87 -11.90
C PHE A 162 -9.04 -5.25 -11.81
N SER A 163 -8.29 -5.10 -12.91
CA SER A 163 -6.85 -5.35 -12.91
C SER A 163 -6.07 -4.08 -12.57
N LEU A 164 -5.22 -4.14 -11.55
CA LEU A 164 -4.26 -3.10 -11.18
C LEU A 164 -2.82 -3.57 -11.48
N ASN A 165 -2.64 -4.33 -12.55
CA ASN A 165 -1.33 -4.82 -12.98
C ASN A 165 -0.57 -3.77 -13.80
N HIS A 166 0.75 -3.92 -13.86
CA HIS A 166 1.61 -3.15 -14.75
C HIS A 166 1.39 -3.44 -16.22
N GLU A 167 0.99 -4.67 -16.55
CA GLU A 167 0.68 -5.07 -17.90
C GLU A 167 -0.82 -4.97 -18.10
N GLU A 168 -1.22 -4.37 -19.22
CA GLU A 168 -2.61 -4.25 -19.62
C GLU A 168 -3.20 -5.63 -19.88
N ILE A 169 -4.40 -5.88 -19.35
CA ILE A 169 -5.13 -7.12 -19.58
C ILE A 169 -6.32 -6.84 -20.49
N SER A 170 -6.30 -7.47 -21.67
CA SER A 170 -7.47 -7.50 -22.56
C SER A 170 -8.33 -8.72 -22.24
N SER A 171 -9.40 -8.51 -21.47
CA SER A 171 -10.38 -9.55 -21.14
C SER A 171 -11.79 -8.96 -21.03
N LYS A 172 -12.81 -9.68 -21.52
CA LYS A 172 -14.19 -9.19 -21.53
C LYS A 172 -14.80 -9.00 -20.14
N ASN A 173 -14.38 -9.77 -19.14
CA ASN A 173 -14.97 -9.71 -17.80
C ASN A 173 -14.05 -9.03 -16.77
N ILE A 174 -12.95 -8.40 -17.21
CA ILE A 174 -12.03 -7.64 -16.34
C ILE A 174 -11.93 -6.22 -16.89
N THR A 175 -12.12 -5.25 -16.01
CA THR A 175 -11.81 -3.84 -16.31
C THR A 175 -10.33 -3.59 -16.04
N ASP A 176 -9.57 -3.19 -17.05
CA ASP A 176 -8.17 -2.83 -16.87
C ASP A 176 -8.03 -1.44 -16.24
N LEU A 177 -7.21 -1.35 -15.18
CA LEU A 177 -6.88 -0.11 -14.47
C LEU A 177 -5.36 0.10 -14.39
N SER A 178 -4.57 -0.52 -15.29
CA SER A 178 -3.11 -0.46 -15.30
C SER A 178 -2.58 0.98 -15.36
N ASN A 179 -3.26 1.87 -16.08
CA ASN A 179 -2.91 3.28 -16.20
C ASN A 179 -2.89 4.06 -14.88
N PHE A 180 -3.58 3.57 -13.83
CA PHE A 180 -3.68 4.26 -12.55
C PHE A 180 -2.50 4.01 -11.62
N ILE A 181 -1.69 2.97 -11.85
CA ILE A 181 -0.65 2.53 -10.91
C ILE A 181 0.59 3.45 -10.87
N TYR A 182 0.74 4.35 -11.85
CA TYR A 182 1.90 5.23 -11.97
C TYR A 182 1.76 6.54 -11.16
N GLU A 183 0.54 6.90 -10.77
CA GLU A 183 0.25 8.07 -9.93
C GLU A 183 -0.54 7.64 -8.69
N TYR A 184 0.09 7.59 -7.52
CA TYR A 184 -0.52 6.93 -6.36
C TYR A 184 -1.76 7.65 -5.80
N ASP A 185 -1.92 8.96 -6.07
CA ASP A 185 -3.15 9.70 -5.74
C ASP A 185 -4.36 9.22 -6.56
N LYS A 186 -4.12 8.90 -7.84
CA LYS A 186 -5.15 8.32 -8.72
C LYS A 186 -5.38 6.85 -8.39
N LEU A 187 -4.31 6.10 -8.09
CA LEU A 187 -4.39 4.72 -7.63
C LEU A 187 -5.26 4.59 -6.37
N ALA A 188 -5.03 5.44 -5.36
CA ALA A 188 -5.86 5.47 -4.16
C ALA A 188 -7.33 5.75 -4.49
N SER A 189 -7.58 6.58 -5.50
CA SER A 189 -8.94 6.93 -5.94
C SER A 189 -9.65 5.83 -6.71
N VAL A 190 -8.95 4.91 -7.38
CA VAL A 190 -9.60 3.70 -7.93
C VAL A 190 -9.80 2.64 -6.85
N ILE A 191 -8.80 2.45 -5.97
CA ILE A 191 -8.87 1.51 -4.84
C ILE A 191 -10.02 1.88 -3.88
N SER A 192 -10.35 3.17 -3.75
CA SER A 192 -11.45 3.61 -2.89
C SER A 192 -12.82 3.06 -3.29
N HIS A 193 -12.99 2.66 -4.55
CA HIS A 193 -14.24 2.10 -5.09
C HIS A 193 -14.31 0.57 -4.98
N LEU A 194 -13.21 -0.09 -4.64
CA LEU A 194 -13.17 -1.54 -4.49
C LEU A 194 -13.72 -1.97 -3.12
N ASP A 195 -14.36 -3.14 -3.12
CA ASP A 195 -14.85 -3.84 -1.93
C ASP A 195 -13.78 -4.79 -1.37
N LEU A 196 -12.89 -5.29 -2.23
CA LEU A 196 -11.77 -6.15 -1.88
C LEU A 196 -10.60 -5.93 -2.86
N LEU A 197 -9.37 -5.87 -2.34
CA LEU A 197 -8.15 -5.99 -3.14
C LEU A 197 -7.43 -7.30 -2.80
N ILE A 198 -7.04 -8.07 -3.82
CA ILE A 198 -6.21 -9.27 -3.67
C ILE A 198 -4.89 -9.05 -4.41
N SER A 199 -3.77 -9.11 -3.72
CA SER A 199 -2.49 -8.69 -4.31
C SER A 199 -1.32 -9.49 -3.78
N PHE A 200 -0.20 -9.50 -4.50
CA PHE A 200 1.09 -9.82 -3.88
C PHE A 200 1.56 -8.67 -2.99
N ASP A 201 2.60 -8.94 -2.19
CA ASP A 201 3.30 -7.94 -1.37
C ASP A 201 3.95 -6.87 -2.26
N ASN A 202 3.22 -5.78 -2.55
CA ASN A 202 3.65 -4.69 -3.43
C ASN A 202 3.05 -3.35 -3.00
N SER A 203 3.41 -2.28 -3.72
CA SER A 203 2.93 -0.94 -3.38
C SER A 203 1.42 -0.78 -3.48
N VAL A 204 0.75 -1.42 -4.45
CA VAL A 204 -0.72 -1.41 -4.59
C VAL A 204 -1.37 -1.99 -3.33
N ALA A 205 -0.88 -3.13 -2.86
CA ALA A 205 -1.33 -3.77 -1.62
C ALA A 205 -1.14 -2.88 -0.39
N HIS A 206 0.03 -2.24 -0.27
CA HIS A 206 0.34 -1.37 0.86
C HIS A 206 -0.47 -0.07 0.85
N ILE A 207 -0.78 0.49 -0.32
CA ILE A 207 -1.67 1.66 -0.43
C ILE A 207 -3.08 1.27 0.02
N ALA A 208 -3.66 0.21 -0.52
CA ALA A 208 -5.00 -0.25 -0.13
C ALA A 208 -5.08 -0.56 1.37
N SER A 209 -4.10 -1.29 1.88
CA SER A 209 -4.00 -1.64 3.30
C SER A 209 -3.87 -0.39 4.18
N SER A 210 -3.08 0.60 3.75
CA SER A 210 -2.96 1.90 4.44
C SER A 210 -4.25 2.72 4.37
N MET A 211 -5.08 2.54 3.36
CA MET A 211 -6.42 3.15 3.29
C MET A 211 -7.46 2.43 4.16
N ASN A 212 -7.07 1.41 4.91
CA ASN A 212 -7.96 0.52 5.65
C ASN A 212 -8.97 -0.24 4.77
N LYS A 213 -8.66 -0.41 3.48
CA LYS A 213 -9.46 -1.23 2.57
C LYS A 213 -9.21 -2.71 2.87
N GLU A 214 -10.26 -3.51 2.74
CA GLU A 214 -10.11 -4.95 2.89
C GLU A 214 -9.15 -5.47 1.82
N THR A 215 -8.02 -6.02 2.27
CA THR A 215 -6.92 -6.39 1.38
C THR A 215 -6.41 -7.77 1.76
N TRP A 216 -6.25 -8.65 0.79
CA TRP A 216 -5.63 -9.96 0.98
C TRP A 216 -4.27 -9.97 0.29
N ILE A 217 -3.20 -10.11 1.07
CA ILE A 217 -1.82 -10.09 0.60
C ILE A 217 -1.30 -11.52 0.54
N LEU A 218 -1.04 -11.99 -0.67
CA LEU A 218 -0.43 -13.28 -0.95
C LEU A 218 1.10 -13.13 -0.85
N THR A 219 1.72 -13.92 0.02
CA THR A 219 3.17 -13.89 0.26
C THR A 219 3.71 -15.28 0.52
N LYS A 220 5.01 -15.50 0.29
CA LYS A 220 5.67 -16.73 0.75
C LYS A 220 5.65 -16.81 2.28
N LYS A 221 5.77 -18.04 2.80
CA LYS A 221 5.77 -18.35 4.24
C LYS A 221 6.79 -17.54 5.05
N MET A 222 7.94 -17.24 4.45
CA MET A 222 8.98 -16.38 5.04
C MET A 222 8.76 -14.92 4.63
N SER A 223 7.68 -14.32 5.12
CA SER A 223 7.38 -12.91 4.87
C SER A 223 8.33 -12.02 5.67
N GLY A 224 8.87 -10.97 5.02
CA GLY A 224 9.76 -10.02 5.69
C GLY A 224 9.07 -9.19 6.77
N TRP A 225 9.83 -8.31 7.42
CA TRP A 225 9.38 -7.46 8.54
C TRP A 225 8.18 -6.53 8.22
N ARG A 226 7.80 -6.38 6.94
CA ARG A 226 6.68 -5.52 6.50
C ARG A 226 5.32 -6.17 6.69
N LEU A 227 5.25 -7.50 6.70
CA LEU A 227 4.03 -8.28 6.89
C LEU A 227 4.10 -9.07 8.20
N VAL A 228 4.18 -8.34 9.31
CA VAL A 228 4.14 -8.92 10.66
C VAL A 228 2.71 -9.37 10.95
N GLU A 229 2.55 -10.64 11.32
CA GLU A 229 1.27 -11.17 11.76
C GLU A 229 0.89 -10.58 13.13
N ASN A 230 -0.40 -10.36 13.34
CA ASN A 230 -0.93 -10.02 14.67
C ASN A 230 -1.54 -11.27 15.33
N ASN A 231 -2.16 -11.10 16.50
CA ASN A 231 -2.76 -12.20 17.25
C ASN A 231 -4.03 -12.80 16.59
N LYS A 232 -4.58 -12.16 15.55
CA LYS A 232 -5.67 -12.73 14.75
C LYS A 232 -5.07 -13.64 13.70
N LYS A 233 -5.70 -14.80 13.49
CA LYS A 233 -5.34 -15.72 12.40
C LYS A 233 -5.33 -14.96 11.08
N ASP A 234 -4.21 -15.04 10.37
CA ASP A 234 -3.95 -14.36 9.09
C ASP A 234 -4.03 -12.82 9.15
N GLY A 235 -4.02 -12.18 10.32
CA GLY A 235 -4.11 -10.71 10.44
C GLY A 235 -2.77 -9.99 10.32
N CYS A 236 -2.76 -8.75 9.83
CA CYS A 236 -1.54 -7.92 9.77
C CYS A 236 -1.45 -6.92 10.93
N LEU A 237 -0.29 -6.81 11.57
CA LEU A 237 -0.02 -5.84 12.64
C LEU A 237 -0.09 -4.39 12.13
N TRP A 238 0.47 -4.14 10.95
CA TRP A 238 0.53 -2.79 10.36
C TRP A 238 -0.83 -2.29 9.84
N TYR A 239 -1.71 -3.23 9.47
CA TYR A 239 -2.93 -2.97 8.71
C TYR A 239 -4.12 -3.80 9.23
N PRO A 240 -5.05 -3.19 9.99
CA PRO A 240 -6.12 -3.93 10.68
C PRO A 240 -7.07 -4.73 9.77
N ASN A 241 -7.36 -4.21 8.56
CA ASN A 241 -8.26 -4.83 7.59
C ASN A 241 -7.53 -5.68 6.53
N THR A 242 -6.28 -6.02 6.78
CA THR A 242 -5.47 -6.81 5.84
C THR A 242 -5.32 -8.24 6.33
N LYS A 243 -5.55 -9.20 5.42
CA LYS A 243 -5.25 -10.61 5.62
C LYS A 243 -3.93 -10.97 4.94
N ILE A 244 -3.05 -11.68 5.63
CA ILE A 244 -1.81 -12.25 5.11
C ILE A 244 -2.09 -13.70 4.74
N ILE A 245 -2.03 -14.02 3.45
CA ILE A 245 -2.24 -15.37 2.93
C ILE A 245 -0.87 -15.94 2.57
N LYS A 246 -0.36 -16.83 3.44
CA LYS A 246 0.91 -17.51 3.21
C LYS A 246 0.75 -18.64 2.21
N ILE A 247 1.65 -18.68 1.24
CA ILE A 247 1.77 -19.72 0.23
C ILE A 247 3.03 -20.55 0.54
N ASP A 248 2.85 -21.87 0.62
CA ASP A 248 3.95 -22.81 0.79
C ASP A 248 4.67 -22.99 -0.55
N ASP A 249 5.99 -23.18 -0.52
CA ASP A 249 6.79 -23.37 -1.73
C ASP A 249 6.37 -24.64 -2.51
N ASN A 250 5.74 -25.61 -1.85
CA ASN A 250 5.22 -26.84 -2.48
C ASN A 250 3.75 -26.75 -2.91
N THR A 251 3.07 -25.61 -2.71
CA THR A 251 1.66 -25.46 -3.12
C THR A 251 1.60 -25.06 -4.59
N SER A 252 0.86 -25.81 -5.40
CA SER A 252 0.61 -25.43 -6.78
C SER A 252 -0.21 -24.13 -6.84
N ILE A 253 0.01 -23.33 -7.87
CA ILE A 253 -0.65 -22.04 -7.99
C ILE A 253 -2.17 -22.20 -8.13
N GLU A 254 -2.62 -23.28 -8.77
CA GLU A 254 -4.02 -23.66 -8.90
C GLU A 254 -4.67 -23.83 -7.53
N SER A 255 -4.03 -24.59 -6.63
CA SER A 255 -4.55 -24.80 -5.27
C SER A 255 -4.63 -23.50 -4.47
N VAL A 256 -3.70 -22.57 -4.69
CA VAL A 256 -3.77 -21.23 -4.09
C VAL A 256 -5.03 -20.52 -4.58
N PHE A 257 -5.28 -20.50 -5.89
CA PHE A 257 -6.43 -19.78 -6.45
C PHE A 257 -7.77 -20.45 -6.17
N ASP A 258 -7.85 -21.78 -6.09
CA ASP A 258 -9.05 -22.49 -5.64
C ASP A 258 -9.43 -22.07 -4.22
N LYS A 259 -8.43 -21.97 -3.33
CA LYS A 259 -8.63 -21.46 -1.97
C LYS A 259 -9.07 -20.01 -1.96
N ILE A 260 -8.48 -19.15 -2.80
CA ILE A 260 -8.89 -17.74 -2.92
C ILE A 260 -10.33 -17.62 -3.42
N ASN A 261 -10.71 -18.38 -4.45
CA ASN A 261 -12.06 -18.41 -5.00
C ASN A 261 -13.08 -18.83 -3.93
N TYR A 262 -12.79 -19.90 -3.20
CA TYR A 262 -13.63 -20.32 -2.06
C TYR A 262 -13.77 -19.25 -0.99
N MET A 263 -12.69 -18.52 -0.68
CA MET A 263 -12.73 -17.41 0.27
C MET A 263 -13.55 -16.22 -0.24
N ILE A 264 -13.49 -15.93 -1.54
CA ILE A 264 -14.33 -14.88 -2.18
C ILE A 264 -15.80 -15.28 -2.07
N GLU A 265 -16.15 -16.51 -2.47
CA GLU A 265 -17.54 -17.00 -2.39
C GLU A 265 -18.09 -16.86 -0.97
N LYS A 266 -17.34 -17.32 0.04
CA LYS A 266 -17.75 -17.18 1.45
C LYS A 266 -17.91 -15.74 1.93
N LYS A 267 -17.21 -14.78 1.32
CA LYS A 267 -17.26 -13.38 1.71
C LYS A 267 -18.51 -12.67 1.18
N PHE A 268 -18.96 -13.06 -0.01
CA PHE A 268 -20.04 -12.37 -0.75
C PHE A 268 -21.32 -13.23 -0.89
N GLN A 269 -21.36 -14.41 -0.24
CA GLN A 269 -22.59 -15.14 0.10
C GLN A 269 -23.46 -14.33 1.06
#